data_AF-A0A962C5W5-F1
#
_entry.id   AF-A0A962C5W5-F1
#
_cell.length_a   1.000
_cell.length_b   1.000
_cell.length_c   1.000
_cell.angle_alpha   90.00
_cell.angle_beta   90.00
_cell.angle_gamma   90.00
#
_symmetry.space_group_name_H-M   'P 1'
#
loop_
_entity.id
_entity.type
_entity.pdbx_description
1 polymer ?
#
loop_
_entity_poly.entity_id
_entity_poly.type
_entity_poly.pdbx_seq_one_letter_code
_entity_poly.pdbx_strand_id
1 'polypeptide(L)'
;AVVFMNFRADRAREMTMCFVTPERIGFTPARAIALSRFVCLAEYDATLPAPVAFAAQSLSDTLPEVLARHGMSQLRIAETEKYAHVTFFFNGGREDVWPGEERILVPSPKVATYDLQPEMSAPEVTRRLVEVIEQQRFDVIICNLANPDMVGHTGDLAAAIRAAESIDAALGDIVAALRKVGGEMLLTADHGNLEMMRDPATGQPHTAHTTGPVPLVYLGRAARLQGDGALRDVAPTLLHLLGMAQPQAMSGRNLAVFAGADG
;
A
#
# COMPACT_ATOMS: atom_id res chain seq x y z
N ALA A 1 -22.84 -29.04 15.67
CA ALA A 1 -21.98 -28.18 14.83
C ALA A 1 -21.21 -27.20 15.71
N VAL A 2 -20.07 -26.71 15.23
CA VAL A 2 -19.25 -25.65 15.84
C VAL A 2 -19.06 -24.55 14.80
N VAL A 3 -19.15 -23.29 15.22
CA VAL A 3 -18.74 -22.12 14.43
C VAL A 3 -17.66 -21.40 15.22
N PHE A 4 -16.45 -21.37 14.67
CA PHE A 4 -15.31 -20.73 15.31
C PHE A 4 -15.25 -19.28 14.83
N MET A 5 -15.64 -18.35 15.70
CA MET A 5 -15.81 -16.92 15.39
C MET A 5 -14.50 -16.10 15.35
N ASN A 6 -13.33 -16.74 15.37
CA ASN A 6 -12.07 -16.02 15.18
C ASN A 6 -11.93 -15.64 13.70
N PHE A 7 -11.63 -14.37 13.39
CA PHE A 7 -11.34 -13.98 12.00
C PHE A 7 -9.84 -13.97 11.68
N ARG A 8 -8.98 -14.21 12.70
CA ARG A 8 -7.52 -14.21 12.56
C ARG A 8 -6.98 -15.64 12.62
N ALA A 9 -6.24 -16.01 11.58
CA ALA A 9 -5.82 -17.38 11.30
C ALA A 9 -4.78 -17.93 12.28
N ASP A 10 -3.74 -17.15 12.59
CA ASP A 10 -2.52 -17.60 13.30
C ASP A 10 -2.80 -18.47 14.53
N ARG A 11 -3.67 -18.01 15.44
CA ARG A 11 -4.03 -18.72 16.68
C ARG A 11 -5.25 -19.63 16.56
N ALA A 12 -5.98 -19.56 15.45
CA ALA A 12 -7.16 -20.39 15.22
C ALA A 12 -6.82 -21.74 14.57
N ARG A 13 -5.68 -21.86 13.89
CA ARG A 13 -5.24 -23.05 13.17
C ARG A 13 -5.13 -24.30 14.04
N GLU A 14 -4.32 -24.26 15.09
CA GLU A 14 -4.03 -25.44 15.92
C GLU A 14 -5.29 -26.03 16.54
N MET A 15 -6.12 -25.18 17.15
CA MET A 15 -7.40 -25.61 17.71
C MET A 15 -8.32 -26.21 16.63
N THR A 16 -8.37 -25.61 15.45
CA THR A 16 -9.19 -26.13 14.34
C THR A 16 -8.70 -27.52 13.91
N MET A 17 -7.38 -27.74 13.78
CA MET A 17 -6.81 -29.04 13.42
C MET A 17 -7.21 -30.15 14.39
N CYS A 18 -7.31 -29.86 15.69
CA CYS A 18 -7.78 -30.84 16.70
C CYS A 18 -9.19 -31.38 16.41
N PHE A 19 -10.04 -30.62 15.72
CA PHE A 19 -11.42 -31.04 15.38
C PHE A 19 -11.56 -31.61 13.98
N VAL A 20 -10.82 -31.09 13.00
CA VAL A 20 -11.05 -31.42 11.57
C VAL A 20 -9.99 -32.34 10.97
N THR A 21 -8.78 -32.38 11.55
CA THR A 21 -7.67 -33.24 11.11
C THR A 21 -6.77 -33.67 12.28
N PRO A 22 -7.34 -34.27 13.36
CA PRO A 22 -6.56 -34.62 14.55
C PRO A 22 -5.39 -35.58 14.24
N GLU A 23 -5.55 -36.46 13.26
CA GLU A 23 -4.53 -37.38 12.79
C GLU A 23 -3.31 -36.68 12.15
N ARG A 24 -3.50 -35.55 11.45
CA ARG A 24 -2.39 -34.80 10.82
C ARG A 24 -1.42 -34.20 11.85
N ILE A 25 -1.90 -33.97 13.07
CA ILE A 25 -1.13 -33.38 14.16
C ILE A 25 -0.81 -34.40 15.27
N GLY A 26 -1.10 -35.69 15.05
CA GLY A 26 -0.88 -36.74 16.05
C GLY A 26 -1.71 -36.57 17.32
N PHE A 27 -2.82 -35.82 17.26
CA PHE A 27 -3.69 -35.58 18.40
C PHE A 27 -4.72 -36.69 18.54
N THR A 28 -4.81 -37.31 19.72
CA THR A 28 -5.85 -38.30 20.03
C THR A 28 -6.76 -37.71 21.11
N PRO A 29 -8.02 -37.35 20.80
CA PRO A 29 -8.93 -36.80 21.79
C PRO A 29 -9.35 -37.87 22.80
N ALA A 30 -9.41 -37.51 24.09
CA ALA A 30 -9.87 -38.41 25.15
C ALA A 30 -11.30 -38.92 24.95
N ARG A 31 -12.11 -38.19 24.18
CA ARG A 31 -13.46 -38.56 23.77
C ARG A 31 -13.67 -38.23 22.30
N ALA A 32 -14.16 -39.19 21.52
CA ALA A 32 -14.56 -38.95 20.14
C ALA A 32 -15.79 -38.02 20.10
N ILE A 33 -15.67 -36.91 19.37
CA ILE A 33 -16.76 -35.96 19.12
C ILE A 33 -17.07 -35.98 17.63
N ALA A 34 -18.25 -36.50 17.26
CA ALA A 34 -18.74 -36.46 15.90
C ALA A 34 -19.49 -35.14 15.66
N LEU A 35 -18.80 -34.14 15.13
CA LEU A 35 -19.43 -32.87 14.77
C LEU A 35 -20.19 -33.01 13.45
N SER A 36 -21.43 -32.51 13.41
CA SER A 36 -22.16 -32.38 12.13
C SER A 36 -21.48 -31.39 11.17
N ARG A 37 -20.79 -30.38 11.70
CA ARG A 37 -19.97 -29.41 10.95
C ARG A 37 -19.05 -28.63 11.89
N PHE A 38 -17.90 -28.22 11.39
CA PHE A 38 -17.03 -27.20 11.98
C PHE A 38 -16.85 -26.08 10.95
N VAL A 39 -17.20 -24.84 11.27
CA VAL A 39 -17.12 -23.69 10.34
C VAL A 39 -16.10 -22.68 10.86
N CYS A 40 -15.17 -22.28 10.00
CA CYS A 40 -14.23 -21.20 10.25
C CYS A 40 -14.87 -19.86 9.86
N LEU A 41 -14.70 -18.80 10.64
CA LEU A 41 -15.22 -17.48 10.27
C LEU A 41 -14.48 -16.92 9.04
N ALA A 42 -13.15 -16.99 9.05
CA ALA A 42 -12.28 -16.65 7.93
C ALA A 42 -11.40 -17.86 7.54
N GLU A 43 -10.68 -17.77 6.43
CA GLU A 43 -9.73 -18.82 6.05
C GLU A 43 -8.55 -18.86 7.04
N TYR A 44 -8.41 -19.97 7.78
CA TYR A 44 -7.28 -20.15 8.67
C TYR A 44 -6.09 -20.76 7.93
N ASP A 45 -6.33 -21.75 7.08
CA ASP A 45 -5.32 -22.42 6.25
C ASP A 45 -6.06 -23.12 5.10
N ALA A 46 -5.59 -22.91 3.87
CA ALA A 46 -6.24 -23.43 2.65
C ALA A 46 -6.29 -24.97 2.59
N THR A 47 -5.47 -25.66 3.39
CA THR A 47 -5.41 -27.13 3.45
C THR A 47 -6.35 -27.74 4.50
N LEU A 48 -7.05 -26.93 5.29
CA LEU A 48 -8.00 -27.42 6.29
C LEU A 48 -9.31 -27.86 5.63
N PRO A 49 -9.81 -29.08 5.88
CA PRO A 49 -11.06 -29.58 5.33
C PRO A 49 -12.28 -29.03 6.10
N ALA A 50 -12.39 -27.71 6.22
CA ALA A 50 -13.46 -27.02 6.94
C ALA A 50 -14.08 -25.91 6.06
N PRO A 51 -15.42 -25.79 6.01
CA PRO A 51 -16.07 -24.66 5.36
C PRO A 51 -15.71 -23.32 6.02
N VAL A 52 -15.56 -22.30 5.19
CA VAL A 52 -15.28 -20.93 5.60
C VAL A 52 -16.51 -20.06 5.38
N ALA A 53 -16.90 -19.25 6.37
CA ALA A 53 -18.05 -18.34 6.28
C ALA A 53 -17.76 -17.13 5.39
N PHE A 54 -16.59 -16.50 5.57
CA PHE A 54 -16.09 -15.40 4.76
C PHE A 54 -14.79 -15.83 4.08
N ALA A 55 -14.92 -16.33 2.85
CA ALA A 55 -13.80 -16.82 2.07
C ALA A 55 -12.80 -15.68 1.78
N ALA A 56 -11.52 -16.05 1.61
CA ALA A 56 -10.52 -15.12 1.11
C ALA A 56 -10.97 -14.55 -0.23
N GLN A 57 -10.84 -13.23 -0.40
CA GLN A 57 -11.14 -12.57 -1.66
C GLN A 57 -9.86 -12.48 -2.48
N SER A 58 -9.87 -13.07 -3.68
CA SER A 58 -8.85 -12.76 -4.68
C SER A 58 -9.17 -11.42 -5.33
N LEU A 59 -8.24 -10.48 -5.26
CA LEU A 59 -8.35 -9.23 -6.00
C LEU A 59 -8.00 -9.49 -7.46
N SER A 60 -8.90 -9.11 -8.37
CA SER A 60 -8.70 -9.16 -9.81
C SER A 60 -8.81 -7.76 -10.39
N ASP A 61 -8.18 -7.54 -11.54
CA ASP A 61 -8.07 -6.23 -12.18
C ASP A 61 -7.50 -5.16 -11.24
N THR A 62 -6.51 -5.56 -10.42
CA THR A 62 -5.69 -4.59 -9.71
C THR A 62 -4.95 -3.70 -10.71
N LEU A 63 -4.61 -2.46 -10.34
CA LEU A 63 -3.90 -1.55 -11.25
C LEU A 63 -2.65 -2.21 -11.89
N PRO A 64 -1.75 -2.88 -11.13
CA PRO A 64 -0.61 -3.61 -11.69
C PRO A 64 -0.96 -4.62 -12.77
N GLU A 65 -2.02 -5.40 -12.54
CA GLU A 65 -2.51 -6.42 -13.47
C GLU A 65 -3.04 -5.78 -14.75
N VAL A 66 -3.83 -4.70 -14.61
CA VAL A 66 -4.40 -3.96 -15.74
C VAL A 66 -3.30 -3.37 -16.61
N LEU A 67 -2.27 -2.75 -16.01
CA LEU A 67 -1.12 -2.20 -16.71
C LEU A 67 -0.36 -3.29 -17.48
N ALA A 68 -0.07 -4.41 -16.82
CA ALA A 68 0.63 -5.54 -17.44
C ALA A 68 -0.15 -6.16 -18.60
N ARG A 69 -1.48 -6.27 -18.47
CA ARG A 69 -2.36 -6.78 -19.54
C ARG A 69 -2.35 -5.88 -20.78
N HIS A 70 -2.09 -4.59 -20.61
CA HIS A 70 -1.94 -3.63 -21.71
C HIS A 70 -0.48 -3.49 -22.18
N GLY A 71 0.43 -4.33 -21.69
CA GLY A 71 1.84 -4.31 -22.07
C GLY A 71 2.61 -3.08 -21.55
N MET A 72 2.08 -2.39 -20.54
CA MET A 72 2.73 -1.21 -19.97
C MET A 72 3.87 -1.62 -19.03
N SER A 73 4.98 -0.93 -19.18
CA SER A 73 6.13 -1.01 -18.28
C SER A 73 5.85 -0.25 -16.99
N GLN A 74 6.13 -0.88 -15.85
CA GLN A 74 5.83 -0.31 -14.53
C GLN A 74 6.97 -0.53 -13.54
N LEU A 75 7.27 0.48 -12.73
CA LEU A 75 8.31 0.41 -11.70
C LEU A 75 7.70 0.53 -10.30
N ARG A 76 8.19 -0.26 -9.36
CA ARG A 76 8.01 -0.07 -7.92
C ARG A 76 9.32 0.36 -7.28
N ILE A 77 9.31 1.45 -6.53
CA ILE A 77 10.50 1.93 -5.83
C ILE A 77 10.16 2.38 -4.42
N ALA A 78 10.93 1.87 -3.45
CA ALA A 78 10.84 2.26 -2.06
C ALA A 78 12.13 1.87 -1.32
N GLU A 79 12.29 2.41 -0.12
CA GLU A 79 13.25 1.85 0.83
C GLU A 79 12.68 0.61 1.56
N THR A 80 13.55 -0.14 2.26
CA THR A 80 13.24 -1.44 2.89
C THR A 80 11.92 -1.44 3.66
N GLU A 81 11.69 -0.44 4.51
CA GLU A 81 10.50 -0.36 5.37
C GLU A 81 9.18 -0.36 4.59
N LYS A 82 9.19 0.24 3.39
CA LYS A 82 7.99 0.38 2.55
C LYS A 82 8.03 -0.46 1.28
N TYR A 83 9.03 -1.34 1.13
CA TYR A 83 9.15 -2.21 -0.04
C TYR A 83 7.96 -3.17 -0.20
N ALA A 84 7.51 -3.82 0.88
CA ALA A 84 6.32 -4.67 0.83
C ALA A 84 5.05 -3.90 0.45
N HIS A 85 4.99 -2.61 0.79
CA HIS A 85 3.84 -1.73 0.54
C HIS A 85 3.69 -1.44 -0.94
N VAL A 86 4.78 -1.11 -1.64
CA VAL A 86 4.76 -0.86 -3.10
C VAL A 86 4.80 -2.14 -3.94
N THR A 87 4.97 -3.32 -3.33
CA THR A 87 5.04 -4.62 -4.03
C THR A 87 3.85 -5.50 -3.67
N PHE A 88 3.99 -6.33 -2.64
CA PHE A 88 2.99 -7.32 -2.21
C PHE A 88 1.61 -6.68 -1.95
N PHE A 89 1.55 -5.63 -1.13
CA PHE A 89 0.28 -4.98 -0.79
C PHE A 89 -0.34 -4.26 -1.99
N PHE A 90 0.45 -3.47 -2.74
CA PHE A 90 -0.01 -2.79 -3.94
C PHE A 90 -0.47 -3.77 -5.05
N ASN A 91 0.12 -4.97 -5.12
CA ASN A 91 -0.29 -6.03 -6.03
C ASN A 91 -1.50 -6.85 -5.53
N GLY A 92 -2.15 -6.43 -4.46
CA GLY A 92 -3.32 -7.12 -3.92
C GLY A 92 -2.99 -8.44 -3.23
N GLY A 93 -1.81 -8.55 -2.60
CA GLY A 93 -1.35 -9.75 -1.91
C GLY A 93 -0.61 -10.76 -2.79
N ARG A 94 -0.14 -10.34 -3.97
CA ARG A 94 0.66 -11.17 -4.89
C ARG A 94 2.15 -10.86 -4.74
N GLU A 95 2.96 -11.89 -4.47
CA GLU A 95 4.42 -11.77 -4.37
C GLU A 95 5.10 -11.67 -5.74
N ASP A 96 4.70 -12.54 -6.67
CA ASP A 96 5.25 -12.59 -8.03
C ASP A 96 5.08 -11.26 -8.76
N VAL A 97 6.11 -10.87 -9.52
CA VAL A 97 6.08 -9.71 -10.41
C VAL A 97 5.09 -9.93 -11.56
N TRP A 98 4.44 -8.85 -11.99
CA TRP A 98 3.70 -8.86 -13.25
C TRP A 98 4.64 -8.71 -14.45
N PRO A 99 4.24 -9.17 -15.66
CA PRO A 99 4.97 -8.82 -16.88
C PRO A 99 5.12 -7.30 -17.01
N GLY A 100 6.34 -6.83 -17.34
CA GLY A 100 6.66 -5.40 -17.41
C GLY A 100 6.87 -4.72 -16.06
N GLU A 101 6.74 -5.42 -14.92
CA GLU A 101 7.03 -4.88 -13.59
C GLU A 101 8.52 -5.04 -13.23
N GLU A 102 9.17 -3.93 -12.92
CA GLU A 102 10.48 -3.89 -12.28
C GLU A 102 10.37 -3.34 -10.84
N ARG A 103 11.33 -3.70 -9.98
CA ARG A 103 11.36 -3.29 -8.58
C ARG A 103 12.74 -2.78 -8.19
N ILE A 104 12.82 -1.60 -7.59
CA ILE A 104 14.02 -1.02 -6.99
C ILE A 104 13.84 -0.96 -5.47
N LEU A 105 14.72 -1.67 -4.77
CA LEU A 105 14.85 -1.61 -3.32
C LEU A 105 16.06 -0.75 -2.94
N VAL A 106 15.82 0.27 -2.11
CA VAL A 106 16.89 1.03 -1.45
C VAL A 106 17.01 0.56 0.01
N PRO A 107 18.20 0.18 0.51
CA PRO A 107 18.33 -0.20 1.90
C PRO A 107 18.03 0.97 2.84
N SER A 108 17.04 0.84 3.74
CA SER A 108 16.83 1.77 4.85
C SER A 108 18.08 1.86 5.75
N PRO A 109 18.31 3.00 6.44
CA PRO A 109 19.51 3.16 7.26
C PRO A 109 19.49 2.21 8.46
N LYS A 110 20.68 1.74 8.86
CA LYS A 110 20.86 0.86 10.01
C LYS A 110 20.98 1.67 11.30
N VAL A 111 19.87 2.26 11.73
CA VAL A 111 19.74 3.02 12.99
C VAL A 111 18.77 2.30 13.94
N ALA A 112 18.88 2.58 15.24
CA ALA A 112 18.01 1.97 16.23
C ALA A 112 16.55 2.45 16.10
N THR A 113 16.38 3.75 15.88
CA THR A 113 15.11 4.42 15.60
C THR A 113 15.36 5.54 14.59
N TYR A 114 14.38 5.83 13.74
CA TYR A 114 14.58 6.72 12.59
C TYR A 114 14.65 8.21 12.93
N ASP A 115 14.34 8.63 14.16
CA ASP A 115 14.59 9.99 14.65
C ASP A 115 16.08 10.36 14.63
N LEU A 116 16.96 9.35 14.72
CA LEU A 116 18.41 9.51 14.61
C LEU A 116 18.89 9.85 13.20
N GLN A 117 18.08 9.54 12.18
CA GLN A 117 18.34 9.86 10.77
C GLN A 117 17.02 10.12 10.02
N PRO A 118 16.36 11.27 10.24
CA PRO A 118 15.01 11.52 9.74
C PRO A 118 14.88 11.62 8.22
N GLU A 119 15.98 11.93 7.52
CA GLU A 119 16.08 11.88 6.06
C GLU A 119 16.03 10.45 5.52
N MET A 120 16.20 9.44 6.39
CA MET A 120 16.22 8.02 6.07
C MET A 120 17.01 7.73 4.79
N SER A 121 16.41 7.05 3.82
CA SER A 121 16.98 6.83 2.49
C SER A 121 16.28 7.64 1.39
N ALA A 122 15.46 8.63 1.75
CA ALA A 122 14.79 9.49 0.78
C ALA A 122 15.74 10.11 -0.26
N PRO A 123 16.96 10.59 0.09
CA PRO A 123 17.89 11.11 -0.90
C PRO A 123 18.28 10.09 -1.98
N GLU A 124 18.55 8.83 -1.60
CA GLU A 124 18.95 7.77 -2.53
C GLU A 124 17.75 7.25 -3.34
N VAL A 125 16.58 7.11 -2.71
CA VAL A 125 15.31 6.78 -3.41
C VAL A 125 15.02 7.83 -4.48
N THR A 126 15.11 9.11 -4.11
CA THR A 126 14.87 10.25 -5.01
C THR A 126 15.86 10.27 -6.16
N ARG A 127 17.16 10.10 -5.90
CA ARG A 127 18.19 10.06 -6.93
C ARG A 127 17.90 8.99 -7.99
N ARG A 128 17.56 7.76 -7.55
CA ARG A 128 17.21 6.66 -8.46
C ARG A 128 15.91 6.90 -9.21
N LEU A 129 14.91 7.47 -8.54
CA LEU A 129 13.64 7.81 -9.16
C LEU A 129 13.82 8.86 -10.25
N VAL A 130 14.56 9.93 -9.98
CA VAL A 130 14.89 10.98 -10.96
C VAL A 130 15.63 10.39 -12.16
N GLU A 131 16.64 9.56 -11.94
CA GLU A 131 17.37 8.88 -13.01
C GLU A 131 16.43 8.07 -13.92
N VAL A 132 15.53 7.29 -13.32
CA VAL A 132 14.57 6.48 -14.07
C VAL A 132 13.56 7.34 -14.84
N ILE A 133 13.05 8.42 -14.23
CA ILE A 133 12.11 9.36 -14.87
C ILE A 133 12.76 9.98 -16.10
N GLU A 134 14.00 10.47 -15.96
CA GLU A 134 14.73 11.11 -17.06
C GLU A 134 15.08 10.14 -18.19
N GLN A 135 15.30 8.86 -17.87
CA GLN A 135 15.50 7.80 -18.86
C GLN A 135 14.22 7.39 -19.60
N GLN A 136 13.03 7.82 -19.13
CA GLN A 136 11.72 7.48 -19.70
C GLN A 136 11.52 5.96 -19.91
N ARG A 137 12.05 5.14 -18.98
CA ARG A 137 12.02 3.66 -19.10
C ARG A 137 10.67 3.02 -18.80
N PHE A 138 9.82 3.71 -18.05
CA PHE A 138 8.56 3.15 -17.56
C PHE A 138 7.39 4.06 -17.85
N ASP A 139 6.26 3.46 -18.19
CA ASP A 139 4.99 4.17 -18.39
C ASP A 139 4.37 4.59 -17.05
N VAL A 140 4.54 3.76 -16.00
CA VAL A 140 3.99 4.03 -14.66
C VAL A 140 5.04 3.77 -13.58
N ILE A 141 5.20 4.69 -12.65
CA ILE A 141 6.11 4.53 -11.51
C ILE A 141 5.33 4.71 -10.21
N ILE A 142 5.45 3.72 -9.31
CA ILE A 142 4.87 3.76 -7.96
C ILE A 142 6.02 3.90 -6.97
N CYS A 143 6.10 5.06 -6.32
CA CYS A 143 7.12 5.37 -5.32
C CYS A 143 6.48 5.55 -3.94
N ASN A 144 7.13 5.03 -2.90
CA ASN A 144 6.82 5.37 -1.51
C ASN A 144 8.05 6.01 -0.85
N LEU A 145 7.82 7.16 -0.19
CA LEU A 145 8.80 7.80 0.68
C LEU A 145 8.37 7.57 2.14
N ALA A 146 9.17 6.80 2.88
CA ALA A 146 8.76 6.23 4.15
C ALA A 146 8.77 7.21 5.33
N ASN A 147 9.50 8.31 5.19
CA ASN A 147 9.93 9.16 6.29
C ASN A 147 8.79 9.69 7.17
N PRO A 148 7.69 10.23 6.61
CA PRO A 148 6.63 10.81 7.45
C PRO A 148 6.00 9.79 8.40
N ASP A 149 5.96 8.52 8.01
CA ASP A 149 5.37 7.49 8.84
C ASP A 149 6.38 6.92 9.84
N MET A 150 7.54 6.48 9.33
CA MET A 150 8.55 5.81 10.15
C MET A 150 9.15 6.74 11.22
N VAL A 151 9.32 8.02 10.91
CA VAL A 151 9.78 9.02 11.89
C VAL A 151 8.61 9.49 12.77
N GLY A 152 7.39 9.55 12.23
CA GLY A 152 6.17 9.86 12.98
C GLY A 152 5.97 8.92 14.18
N HIS A 153 6.23 7.63 13.99
CA HIS A 153 6.18 6.60 15.04
C HIS A 153 7.14 6.81 16.22
N THR A 154 8.14 7.68 16.10
CA THR A 154 9.06 8.00 17.20
C THR A 154 8.45 8.98 18.21
N GLY A 155 7.46 9.78 17.79
CA GLY A 155 6.89 10.85 18.60
C GLY A 155 7.81 12.06 18.80
N ASP A 156 8.97 12.10 18.15
CA ASP A 156 9.90 13.23 18.20
C ASP A 156 9.52 14.29 17.16
N LEU A 157 8.95 15.40 17.63
CA LEU A 157 8.53 16.51 16.77
C LEU A 157 9.69 17.15 15.99
N ALA A 158 10.88 17.26 16.57
CA ALA A 158 12.02 17.89 15.90
C ALA A 158 12.55 16.99 14.77
N ALA A 159 12.57 15.67 14.99
CA ALA A 159 12.88 14.71 13.94
C ALA A 159 11.79 14.69 12.86
N ALA A 160 10.52 14.75 13.26
CA ALA A 160 9.38 14.77 12.35
C ALA A 160 9.43 15.97 11.38
N ILE A 161 9.78 17.16 11.87
CA ILE A 161 9.97 18.35 11.02
C ILE A 161 11.06 18.11 9.98
N ARG A 162 12.22 17.56 10.38
CA ARG A 162 13.32 17.25 9.44
C ARG A 162 12.92 16.18 8.41
N ALA A 163 12.12 15.20 8.82
CA ALA A 163 11.56 14.21 7.90
C ALA A 163 10.68 14.89 6.84
N ALA A 164 9.77 15.80 7.23
CA ALA A 164 8.95 16.56 6.29
C ALA A 164 9.79 17.42 5.34
N GLU A 165 10.82 18.11 5.83
CA GLU A 165 11.74 18.92 5.02
C GLU A 165 12.50 18.06 3.99
N SER A 166 12.92 16.85 4.37
CA SER A 166 13.56 15.91 3.45
C SER A 166 12.60 15.45 2.34
N ILE A 167 11.32 15.28 2.65
CA ILE A 167 10.30 14.92 1.64
C ILE A 167 10.01 16.10 0.71
N ASP A 168 9.92 17.32 1.24
CA ASP A 168 9.73 18.52 0.44
C ASP A 168 10.87 18.70 -0.59
N ALA A 169 12.13 18.53 -0.16
CA ALA A 169 13.28 18.55 -1.06
C ALA A 169 13.19 17.45 -2.14
N ALA A 170 12.85 16.22 -1.75
CA ALA A 170 12.67 15.11 -2.69
C ALA A 170 11.58 15.40 -3.74
N LEU A 171 10.44 15.96 -3.31
CA LEU A 171 9.36 16.36 -4.20
C LEU A 171 9.82 17.45 -5.19
N GLY A 172 10.65 18.40 -4.76
CA GLY A 172 11.26 19.40 -5.63
C GLY A 172 12.03 18.77 -6.80
N ASP A 173 12.89 17.79 -6.50
CA ASP A 173 13.69 17.08 -7.50
C ASP A 173 12.82 16.22 -8.45
N ILE A 174 11.84 15.50 -7.90
CA ILE A 174 10.90 14.67 -8.69
C ILE A 174 10.09 15.53 -9.65
N VAL A 175 9.55 16.66 -9.17
CA VAL A 175 8.79 17.61 -9.99
C VAL A 175 9.66 18.19 -11.10
N ALA A 176 10.91 18.53 -10.80
CA ALA A 176 11.85 19.03 -11.80
C ALA A 176 12.14 17.97 -12.88
N ALA A 177 12.36 16.72 -12.50
CA ALA A 177 12.59 15.61 -13.42
C ALA A 177 11.38 15.37 -14.34
N LEU A 178 10.16 15.29 -13.78
CA LEU A 178 8.93 15.09 -14.54
C LEU A 178 8.69 16.21 -15.56
N ARG A 179 8.95 17.47 -15.19
CA ARG A 179 8.82 18.61 -16.11
C ARG A 179 9.74 18.51 -17.31
N LYS A 180 10.96 17.98 -17.16
CA LYS A 180 11.90 17.81 -18.29
C LYS A 180 11.38 16.82 -19.33
N VAL A 181 10.66 15.79 -18.89
CA VAL A 181 10.19 14.70 -19.74
C VAL A 181 8.71 14.80 -20.11
N GLY A 182 8.01 15.85 -19.67
CA GLY A 182 6.56 16.01 -19.87
C GLY A 182 5.72 14.97 -19.12
N GLY A 183 6.25 14.43 -18.02
CA GLY A 183 5.58 13.44 -17.18
C GLY A 183 4.52 14.06 -16.25
N GLU A 184 3.72 13.18 -15.66
CA GLU A 184 2.63 13.54 -14.75
C GLU A 184 2.76 12.82 -13.41
N MET A 185 2.15 13.37 -12.36
CA MET A 185 2.20 12.80 -11.01
C MET A 185 0.88 13.00 -10.28
N LEU A 186 0.44 11.94 -9.63
CA LEU A 186 -0.49 12.00 -8.51
C LEU A 186 0.32 11.86 -7.23
N LEU A 187 0.37 12.93 -6.43
CA LEU A 187 0.97 12.93 -5.10
C LEU A 187 -0.13 12.72 -4.05
N THR A 188 0.01 11.68 -3.23
CA THR A 188 -0.94 11.35 -2.17
C THR A 188 -0.25 10.61 -1.02
N ALA A 189 -1.02 10.24 0.02
CA ALA A 189 -0.56 9.42 1.13
C ALA A 189 -1.56 8.27 1.40
N ASP A 190 -1.11 7.20 2.03
CA ASP A 190 -1.92 6.06 2.43
C ASP A 190 -2.67 6.31 3.75
N HIS A 191 -2.11 7.13 4.65
CA HIS A 191 -2.76 7.62 5.85
C HIS A 191 -2.00 8.84 6.44
N GLY A 192 -2.55 9.42 7.52
CA GLY A 192 -1.86 10.42 8.34
C GLY A 192 -1.00 9.80 9.45
N ASN A 193 -0.03 10.57 9.95
CA ASN A 193 0.82 10.27 11.10
C ASN A 193 1.51 11.58 11.57
N LEU A 194 2.44 12.08 10.73
CA LEU A 194 3.35 13.17 11.04
C LEU A 194 2.68 14.50 11.41
N GLU A 195 1.45 14.73 10.97
CA GLU A 195 0.68 15.94 11.28
C GLU A 195 0.20 16.02 12.74
N MET A 196 0.27 14.91 13.50
CA MET A 196 -0.03 14.87 14.92
C MET A 196 1.08 14.17 15.70
N MET A 197 2.07 14.94 16.15
CA MET A 197 3.21 14.43 16.94
C MET A 197 2.99 14.49 18.46
N ARG A 198 1.88 15.09 18.91
CA ARG A 198 1.50 15.16 20.34
C ARG A 198 0.02 14.83 20.49
N ASP A 199 -0.28 14.03 21.50
CA ASP A 199 -1.65 13.73 21.89
C ASP A 199 -2.30 15.01 22.46
N PRO A 200 -3.42 15.51 21.88
CA PRO A 200 -4.03 16.77 22.32
C PRO A 200 -4.59 16.74 23.75
N ALA A 201 -4.94 15.55 24.27
CA ALA A 201 -5.53 15.39 25.58
C ALA A 201 -4.48 15.24 26.69
N THR A 202 -3.36 14.58 26.40
CA THR A 202 -2.33 14.22 27.39
C THR A 202 -1.01 14.99 27.22
N GLY A 203 -0.77 15.59 26.05
CA GLY A 203 0.48 16.27 25.68
C GLY A 203 1.67 15.33 25.43
N GLN A 204 1.48 14.02 25.61
CA GLN A 204 2.49 12.99 25.40
C GLN A 204 2.82 12.83 23.91
N PRO A 205 4.00 12.29 23.57
CA PRO A 205 4.32 11.94 22.19
C PRO A 205 3.24 11.04 21.59
N HIS A 206 2.73 11.42 20.42
CA HIS A 206 1.77 10.61 19.67
C HIS A 206 2.54 9.81 18.62
N THR A 207 2.48 8.49 18.72
CA THR A 207 3.28 7.55 17.92
C THR A 207 2.42 6.68 17.00
N ALA A 208 1.13 6.97 16.87
CA ALA A 208 0.19 6.20 16.06
C ALA A 208 -0.21 6.97 14.79
N HIS A 209 -0.82 6.26 13.84
CA HIS A 209 -1.47 6.90 12.70
C HIS A 209 -2.65 7.76 13.16
N THR A 210 -3.05 8.70 12.33
CA THR A 210 -4.29 9.46 12.53
C THR A 210 -5.41 8.95 11.61
N THR A 211 -6.61 9.49 11.83
CA THR A 211 -7.80 9.21 11.00
C THR A 211 -8.17 10.38 10.09
N GLY A 212 -7.28 11.36 9.94
CA GLY A 212 -7.48 12.53 9.10
C GLY A 212 -7.46 12.20 7.59
N PRO A 213 -7.97 13.10 6.75
CA PRO A 213 -7.88 12.95 5.30
C PRO A 213 -6.42 13.08 4.82
N VAL A 214 -6.11 12.44 3.69
CA VAL A 214 -4.82 12.58 3.00
C VAL A 214 -4.94 13.50 1.78
N PRO A 215 -3.89 14.24 1.41
CA PRO A 215 -3.92 15.06 0.21
C PRO A 215 -3.95 14.19 -1.06
N LEU A 216 -4.56 14.70 -2.12
CA LEU A 216 -4.38 14.22 -3.48
C LEU A 216 -4.09 15.42 -4.37
N VAL A 217 -2.87 15.51 -4.90
CA VAL A 217 -2.41 16.61 -5.75
C VAL A 217 -2.03 16.06 -7.10
N TYR A 218 -2.52 16.70 -8.17
CA TYR A 218 -2.17 16.35 -9.54
C TYR A 218 -1.21 17.38 -10.14
N LEU A 219 -0.15 16.90 -10.76
CA LEU A 219 0.79 17.67 -11.57
C LEU A 219 0.82 17.06 -12.97
N GLY A 220 0.56 17.85 -14.01
CA GLY A 220 0.60 17.35 -15.37
C GLY A 220 -0.05 18.28 -16.37
N ARG A 221 -0.77 17.69 -17.33
CA ARG A 221 -1.62 18.42 -18.27
C ARG A 221 -2.68 19.24 -17.53
N ALA A 222 -3.36 20.15 -18.24
CA ALA A 222 -4.45 20.91 -17.63
C ALA A 222 -5.62 19.97 -17.27
N ALA A 223 -5.75 19.66 -15.98
CA ALA A 223 -6.88 18.94 -15.41
C ALA A 223 -7.19 19.46 -14.00
N ARG A 224 -8.43 19.24 -13.56
CA ARG A 224 -8.87 19.51 -12.20
C ARG A 224 -9.26 18.20 -11.51
N LEU A 225 -8.93 18.08 -10.23
CA LEU A 225 -9.50 17.05 -9.38
C LEU A 225 -10.88 17.52 -8.88
N GLN A 226 -11.85 16.61 -8.83
CA GLN A 226 -13.25 16.93 -8.49
C GLN A 226 -13.76 16.11 -7.31
N GLY A 227 -14.48 16.80 -6.44
CA GLY A 227 -15.18 16.22 -5.29
C GLY A 227 -14.24 15.64 -4.24
N ASP A 228 -14.84 15.02 -3.23
CA ASP A 228 -14.13 14.23 -2.25
C ASP A 228 -13.84 12.82 -2.80
N GLY A 229 -12.80 12.18 -2.29
CA GLY A 229 -12.41 10.83 -2.70
C GLY A 229 -11.93 9.98 -1.53
N ALA A 230 -11.63 8.73 -1.86
CA ALA A 230 -10.94 7.79 -0.97
C ALA A 230 -9.82 7.09 -1.75
N LEU A 231 -8.95 6.34 -1.06
CA LEU A 231 -7.81 5.65 -1.69
C LEU A 231 -8.20 4.76 -2.88
N ARG A 232 -9.40 4.16 -2.84
CA ARG A 232 -9.95 3.35 -3.94
C ARG A 232 -10.12 4.11 -5.27
N ASP A 233 -10.14 5.44 -5.22
CA ASP A 233 -10.36 6.32 -6.37
C ASP A 233 -9.04 6.68 -7.09
N VAL A 234 -7.88 6.42 -6.47
CA VAL A 234 -6.55 6.73 -7.04
C VAL A 234 -6.27 5.91 -8.29
N ALA A 235 -6.48 4.59 -8.25
CA ALA A 235 -6.23 3.73 -9.40
C ALA A 235 -7.14 4.05 -10.62
N PRO A 236 -8.47 4.19 -10.46
CA PRO A 236 -9.34 4.72 -11.51
C PRO A 236 -8.89 6.06 -12.11
N THR A 237 -8.44 6.98 -11.25
CA THR A 237 -7.95 8.30 -11.69
C THR A 237 -6.67 8.16 -12.52
N LEU A 238 -5.74 7.31 -12.10
CA LEU A 238 -4.51 7.03 -12.83
C LEU A 238 -4.80 6.40 -14.20
N LEU A 239 -5.71 5.42 -14.27
CA LEU A 239 -6.15 4.83 -15.54
C LEU A 239 -6.74 5.87 -16.49
N HIS A 240 -7.58 6.78 -15.97
CA HIS A 240 -8.13 7.88 -16.77
C HIS A 240 -7.03 8.78 -17.36
N LEU A 241 -6.03 9.14 -16.54
CA LEU A 241 -4.89 9.96 -16.99
C LEU A 241 -4.06 9.26 -18.08
N LEU A 242 -3.94 7.93 -18.01
CA LEU A 242 -3.32 7.09 -19.05
C LEU A 242 -4.20 6.88 -20.30
N GLY A 243 -5.43 7.38 -20.31
CA GLY A 243 -6.38 7.15 -21.41
C GLY A 243 -6.92 5.72 -21.46
N MET A 244 -6.89 5.00 -20.34
CA MET A 244 -7.33 3.60 -20.23
C MET A 244 -8.76 3.51 -19.67
N ALA A 245 -9.48 2.48 -20.09
CA ALA A 245 -10.80 2.17 -19.54
C ALA A 245 -10.66 1.59 -18.12
N GLN A 246 -11.52 2.04 -17.20
CA GLN A 246 -11.62 1.45 -15.88
C GLN A 246 -12.28 0.07 -15.96
N PRO A 247 -11.69 -0.99 -15.38
CA PRO A 247 -12.30 -2.31 -15.33
C PRO A 247 -13.47 -2.35 -14.35
N GLN A 248 -14.42 -3.26 -14.58
CA GLN A 248 -15.64 -3.36 -13.76
C GLN A 248 -15.36 -3.70 -12.28
N ALA A 249 -14.27 -4.43 -12.00
CA ALA A 249 -13.92 -4.80 -10.62
C ALA A 249 -13.42 -3.61 -9.78
N MET A 250 -12.95 -2.52 -10.39
CA MET A 250 -12.60 -1.30 -9.67
C MET A 250 -13.89 -0.53 -9.34
N SER A 251 -14.31 -0.55 -8.08
CA SER A 251 -15.52 0.15 -7.62
C SER A 251 -15.28 1.63 -7.24
N GLY A 252 -14.05 2.11 -7.32
CA GLY A 252 -13.74 3.53 -7.16
C GLY A 252 -14.20 4.35 -8.36
N ARG A 253 -13.98 5.65 -8.32
CA ARG A 253 -14.29 6.57 -9.41
C ARG A 253 -13.08 7.41 -9.80
N ASN A 254 -13.00 7.78 -11.07
CA ASN A 254 -12.06 8.80 -11.53
C ASN A 254 -12.40 10.16 -10.88
N LEU A 255 -11.37 10.86 -10.40
CA LEU A 255 -11.47 12.20 -9.82
C LEU A 255 -10.95 13.29 -10.76
N ALA A 256 -10.23 12.97 -11.83
CA ALA A 256 -9.62 13.94 -12.73
C ALA A 256 -10.54 14.29 -13.91
N VAL A 257 -10.60 15.57 -14.26
CA VAL A 257 -11.30 16.07 -15.46
C VAL A 257 -10.37 17.00 -16.23
N PHE A 258 -10.07 16.68 -17.49
CA PHE A 258 -9.27 17.54 -18.36
C PHE A 258 -9.96 18.88 -18.62
N ALA A 259 -9.19 19.97 -18.60
CA ALA A 259 -9.69 21.29 -18.91
C ALA A 259 -10.18 21.34 -20.38
N GLY A 260 -11.43 21.73 -20.60
CA GLY A 260 -12.08 21.75 -21.92
C GLY A 260 -13.03 20.58 -22.20
N ALA A 261 -13.20 19.63 -21.27
CA ALA A 261 -14.22 18.59 -21.35
C ALA A 261 -15.63 19.03 -20.92
N ASP A 262 -15.78 20.28 -20.43
CA ASP A 262 -17.07 20.92 -20.18
C ASP A 262 -17.57 21.55 -21.50
N GLY A 263 -18.18 20.73 -22.35
CA GLY A 263 -19.01 21.15 -23.48
C GLY A 263 -20.48 21.08 -23.13
#